data_AF-A0AAW5ED79-F1
#
_entry.id   AF-A0AAW5ED79-F1
#
_cell.length_a   1.000
_cell.length_b   1.000
_cell.length_c   1.000
_cell.angle_alpha   90.00
_cell.angle_beta   90.00
_cell.angle_gamma   90.00
#
_symmetry.space_group_name_H-M   'P 1'
#
loop_
_entity.id
_entity.type
_entity.pdbx_description
1 polymer ?
#
loop_
_entity_poly.entity_id
_entity_poly.type
_entity_poly.pdbx_seq_one_letter_code
_entity_poly.pdbx_strand_id
1 'polypeptide(L)'
;LSAIKNKRALGILTDQNCTDNEGVRLDFFGKRVNYQAGASILAKKTGALIIPAYIYQGEDEKFHIKFFKTLDPLNSSLEELTKYQAKTCEEMIQFKPDEYFFFHRRFASYDEKLYKGIK
;
A
#
# COMPACT_ATOMS: atom_id res chain seq x y z
N LEU A 1 -17.19 -6.67 -1.36
CA LEU A 1 -17.82 -6.24 -2.63
C LEU A 1 -19.17 -5.53 -2.46
N SER A 2 -20.06 -5.97 -1.56
CA SER A 2 -21.35 -5.31 -1.33
C SER A 2 -21.23 -3.79 -1.05
N ALA A 3 -20.22 -3.37 -0.27
CA ALA A 3 -19.95 -1.96 -0.02
C ALA A 3 -19.79 -1.14 -1.32
N ILE A 4 -18.86 -1.56 -2.19
CA ILE A 4 -18.61 -0.88 -3.48
C ILE A 4 -19.86 -0.89 -4.37
N LYS A 5 -20.58 -2.02 -4.44
CA LYS A 5 -21.84 -2.12 -5.20
C LYS A 5 -22.91 -1.13 -4.70
N ASN A 6 -22.92 -0.85 -3.40
CA ASN A 6 -23.80 0.12 -2.75
C ASN A 6 -23.20 1.54 -2.71
N LYS A 7 -22.19 1.83 -3.55
CA LYS A 7 -21.50 3.14 -3.63
C LYS A 7 -20.93 3.62 -2.28
N ARG A 8 -20.45 2.69 -1.45
CA ARG A 8 -19.78 2.98 -0.18
C ARG A 8 -18.27 2.81 -0.30
N ALA A 9 -17.54 3.52 0.56
CA ALA A 9 -16.09 3.36 0.69
C ALA A 9 -15.72 1.98 1.29
N LEU A 10 -14.54 1.49 0.93
CA LEU A 10 -13.93 0.29 1.49
C LEU A 10 -12.45 0.59 1.76
N GLY A 11 -12.03 0.46 3.02
CA GLY A 11 -10.63 0.55 3.41
C GLY A 11 -9.91 -0.78 3.24
N ILE A 12 -8.68 -0.75 2.72
CA ILE A 12 -7.79 -1.91 2.56
C ILE A 12 -6.38 -1.46 2.93
N LEU A 13 -5.73 -2.20 3.83
CA LEU A 13 -4.30 -2.06 4.12
C LEU A 13 -3.51 -2.93 3.13
N THR A 14 -2.45 -2.39 2.52
CA THR A 14 -1.75 -3.03 1.39
C THR A 14 -0.23 -3.13 1.57
N ASP A 15 0.28 -2.65 2.70
CA ASP A 15 1.69 -2.39 3.00
C ASP A 15 2.44 -3.60 3.60
N GLN A 16 1.77 -4.75 3.76
CA GLN A 16 2.38 -5.98 4.24
C GLN A 16 3.04 -6.81 3.13
N ASN A 17 3.93 -7.71 3.53
CA ASN A 17 4.48 -8.71 2.63
C ASN A 17 3.39 -9.70 2.19
N CYS A 18 3.51 -10.24 0.98
CA CYS A 18 2.61 -11.26 0.45
C CYS A 18 3.34 -12.27 -0.45
N THR A 19 2.66 -13.36 -0.77
CA THR A 19 3.19 -14.36 -1.70
C THR A 19 3.19 -13.84 -3.14
N ASP A 20 3.90 -14.54 -4.02
CA ASP A 20 3.97 -14.20 -5.46
C ASP A 20 2.59 -14.21 -6.15
N ASN A 21 1.65 -15.03 -5.66
CA ASN A 21 0.31 -15.14 -6.24
C ASN A 21 -0.65 -14.03 -5.77
N GLU A 22 -0.26 -13.26 -4.74
CA GLU A 22 -1.10 -12.25 -4.10
C GLU A 22 -0.68 -10.81 -4.42
N GLY A 23 0.51 -10.64 -5.01
CA GLY A 23 1.14 -9.34 -5.19
C GLY A 23 1.69 -9.08 -6.58
N VAL A 24 2.10 -7.83 -6.79
CA VAL A 24 2.92 -7.41 -7.93
C VAL A 24 4.36 -7.26 -7.47
N ARG A 25 5.29 -7.80 -8.25
CA ARG A 25 6.73 -7.65 -8.02
C ARG A 25 7.17 -6.24 -8.41
N LEU A 26 7.69 -5.48 -7.46
CA LEU A 26 8.12 -4.09 -7.68
C LEU A 26 9.26 -3.70 -6.73
N ASP A 27 9.83 -2.51 -6.95
CA ASP A 27 10.81 -1.92 -6.03
C ASP A 27 10.09 -1.09 -4.96
N PHE A 28 10.46 -1.30 -3.70
CA PHE A 28 10.03 -0.53 -2.53
C PHE A 28 11.29 -0.21 -1.72
N PHE A 29 11.58 1.07 -1.51
CA PHE A 29 12.83 1.61 -0.99
C PHE A 29 14.07 1.04 -1.72
N GLY A 30 13.97 0.92 -3.06
CA GLY A 30 15.05 0.38 -3.90
C GLY A 30 15.33 -1.12 -3.71
N LYS A 31 14.49 -1.84 -2.96
CA LYS A 31 14.57 -3.29 -2.77
C LYS A 31 13.36 -3.97 -3.40
N ARG A 32 13.60 -5.13 -4.03
CA ARG A 32 12.52 -5.94 -4.59
C ARG A 32 11.60 -6.48 -3.49
N VAL A 33 10.30 -6.31 -3.69
CA VAL A 33 9.24 -6.83 -2.82
C VAL A 33 8.05 -7.34 -3.63
N ASN A 34 7.23 -8.17 -2.99
CA ASN A 34 5.86 -8.37 -3.40
C ASN A 34 4.99 -7.32 -2.69
N TYR A 35 4.21 -6.57 -3.47
CA TYR A 35 3.27 -5.58 -2.96
C TYR A 35 1.85 -6.05 -3.22
N GLN A 36 0.98 -6.03 -2.20
CA GLN A 36 -0.35 -6.61 -2.28
C GLN A 36 -1.18 -5.98 -3.40
N ALA A 37 -1.69 -6.82 -4.31
CA ALA A 37 -2.45 -6.36 -5.47
C ALA A 37 -3.96 -6.29 -5.23
N GLY A 38 -4.44 -6.73 -4.05
CA GLY A 38 -5.87 -6.92 -3.77
C GLY A 38 -6.73 -5.68 -4.02
N ALA A 39 -6.26 -4.50 -3.59
CA ALA A 39 -6.96 -3.24 -3.84
C ALA A 39 -7.02 -2.90 -5.34
N SER A 40 -5.92 -3.09 -6.07
CA SER A 40 -5.84 -2.89 -7.52
C SER A 40 -6.77 -3.84 -8.28
N ILE A 41 -6.79 -5.12 -7.91
CA ILE A 41 -7.68 -6.14 -8.51
C ILE A 41 -9.14 -5.75 -8.29
N LEU A 42 -9.48 -5.33 -7.08
CA LEU A 42 -10.83 -4.93 -6.73
C LEU A 42 -11.27 -3.68 -7.51
N ALA A 43 -10.40 -2.68 -7.62
CA ALA A 43 -10.63 -1.48 -8.40
C ALA A 43 -10.86 -1.81 -9.88
N LYS A 44 -9.98 -2.61 -10.52
CA LYS A 44 -10.14 -3.05 -11.91
C LYS A 44 -11.45 -3.80 -12.15
N LYS A 45 -11.86 -4.67 -11.21
CA LYS A 45 -13.09 -5.46 -11.33
C LYS A 45 -14.37 -4.63 -11.17
N THR A 46 -14.30 -3.52 -10.43
CA THR A 46 -15.50 -2.77 -10.02
C THR A 46 -15.60 -1.37 -10.64
N GLY A 47 -14.51 -0.85 -11.22
CA GLY A 47 -14.41 0.54 -11.64
C GLY A 47 -14.28 1.52 -10.47
N ALA A 48 -14.05 1.04 -9.23
CA ALA A 48 -13.90 1.90 -8.07
C ALA A 48 -12.57 2.66 -8.10
N LEU A 49 -12.61 3.96 -7.82
CA LEU A 49 -11.42 4.80 -7.70
C LEU A 49 -10.53 4.35 -6.53
N ILE A 50 -9.22 4.43 -6.71
CA ILE A 50 -8.23 4.24 -5.63
C ILE A 50 -7.83 5.60 -5.07
N ILE A 51 -8.00 5.78 -3.76
CA ILE A 51 -7.56 6.96 -3.02
C ILE A 51 -6.61 6.50 -1.91
N PRO A 52 -5.28 6.60 -2.09
CA PRO A 52 -4.35 6.33 -1.01
C PRO A 52 -4.53 7.38 0.09
N ALA A 53 -4.70 6.91 1.32
CA ALA A 53 -4.96 7.74 2.48
C ALA A 53 -4.17 7.20 3.68
N TYR A 54 -3.60 8.11 4.44
CA TYR A 54 -2.73 7.79 5.57
C TYR A 54 -3.02 8.75 6.71
N ILE A 55 -2.88 8.25 7.93
CA ILE A 55 -3.06 9.04 9.15
C ILE A 55 -1.67 9.31 9.72
N TYR A 56 -1.45 10.53 10.22
CA TYR A 56 -0.25 10.86 10.98
C TYR A 56 -0.55 11.81 12.14
N GLN A 57 0.31 11.84 13.15
CA GLN A 57 0.24 12.84 14.23
C GLN A 57 1.03 14.10 13.85
N GLY A 58 0.34 15.24 13.82
CA GLY A 58 0.93 16.54 13.55
C GLY A 58 1.67 17.09 14.76
N GLU A 59 2.50 18.12 14.53
CA GLU A 59 3.16 18.88 15.61
C GLU A 59 2.17 19.61 16.51
N ASP A 60 0.93 19.81 16.04
CA ASP A 60 -0.20 20.36 16.79
C ASP A 60 -0.90 19.32 17.69
N GLU A 61 -0.27 18.16 17.89
CA GLU A 61 -0.76 17.01 18.66
C GLU A 61 -2.08 16.39 18.15
N LYS A 62 -2.51 16.74 16.93
CA LYS A 62 -3.72 16.20 16.30
C LYS A 62 -3.40 15.13 15.28
N PHE A 63 -4.37 14.26 15.02
CA PHE A 63 -4.31 13.32 13.90
C PHE A 63 -4.79 14.00 12.61
N HIS A 64 -3.97 13.90 11.57
CA HIS A 64 -4.24 14.41 10.23
C HIS A 64 -4.39 13.26 9.26
N ILE A 65 -5.33 13.38 8.33
CA ILE A 65 -5.47 12.43 7.22
C ILE A 65 -4.88 13.08 5.96
N LYS A 66 -3.82 12.46 5.44
CA LYS A 66 -3.22 12.85 4.16
C LYS A 66 -3.74 11.96 3.05
N PHE A 67 -4.41 12.60 2.08
CA PHE A 67 -4.86 11.96 0.86
C PHE A 67 -3.86 12.22 -0.27
N PHE A 68 -3.58 11.20 -1.06
CA PHE A 68 -2.83 11.33 -2.30
C PHE A 68 -3.79 11.47 -3.48
N LYS A 69 -3.25 11.83 -4.65
CA LYS A 69 -4.03 11.94 -5.88
C LYS A 69 -4.76 10.62 -6.16
N THR A 70 -6.04 10.74 -6.49
CA THR A 70 -6.89 9.60 -6.87
C THR A 70 -6.44 8.99 -8.19
N LEU A 71 -6.49 7.66 -8.28
CA LEU A 71 -6.31 6.93 -9.54
C LEU A 71 -7.62 6.29 -10.00
N ASP A 72 -7.88 6.44 -11.30
CA ASP A 72 -8.96 5.77 -11.99
C ASP A 72 -8.47 4.43 -12.58
N PRO A 73 -9.01 3.28 -12.14
CA PRO A 73 -8.59 1.99 -12.64
C PRO A 73 -8.90 1.76 -14.13
N LEU A 74 -9.76 2.56 -14.75
CA LEU A 74 -10.06 2.47 -16.18
C LEU A 74 -8.90 2.97 -17.04
N ASN A 75 -8.09 3.90 -16.52
CA ASN A 75 -6.98 4.53 -17.23
C ASN A 75 -5.61 3.99 -16.78
N SER A 76 -5.57 2.88 -16.06
CA SER A 76 -4.32 2.31 -15.53
C SER A 76 -4.35 0.78 -15.55
N SER A 77 -3.18 0.20 -15.76
CA SER A 77 -2.93 -1.23 -15.58
C SER A 77 -2.94 -1.62 -14.10
N LEU A 78 -3.10 -2.92 -13.82
CA LEU A 78 -3.01 -3.46 -12.46
C LEU A 78 -1.67 -3.13 -11.80
N GLU A 79 -0.59 -3.20 -12.58
CA GLU A 79 0.77 -2.92 -12.13
C GLU A 79 0.96 -1.45 -11.77
N GLU A 80 0.49 -0.52 -12.61
CA GLU A 80 0.55 0.93 -12.33
C GLU A 80 -0.22 1.30 -11.07
N LEU A 81 -1.42 0.75 -10.88
CA LEU A 81 -2.22 0.97 -9.66
C LEU A 81 -1.48 0.48 -8.40
N THR A 82 -0.83 -0.68 -8.49
CA THR A 82 -0.14 -1.29 -7.35
C THR A 82 1.18 -0.56 -7.05
N LYS A 83 1.93 -0.19 -8.10
CA LYS A 83 3.14 0.64 -7.98
C LYS A 83 2.84 2.01 -7.38
N TYR A 84 1.71 2.62 -7.75
CA TYR A 84 1.34 3.91 -7.19
C TYR A 84 1.05 3.83 -5.68
N GLN A 85 0.33 2.79 -5.23
CA GLN A 85 0.11 2.55 -3.79
C GLN A 85 1.43 2.35 -3.03
N ALA A 86 2.38 1.60 -3.62
CA ALA A 86 3.71 1.42 -3.04
C ALA A 86 4.44 2.77 -2.93
N LYS A 87 4.45 3.56 -4.00
CA LYS A 87 5.08 4.89 -4.03
C LYS A 87 4.50 5.83 -2.97
N THR A 88 3.17 5.91 -2.84
CA THR A 88 2.54 6.76 -1.81
C THR A 88 2.85 6.28 -0.39
N CYS A 89 3.06 4.98 -0.22
CA CYS A 89 3.50 4.40 1.06
C CYS A 89 4.94 4.80 1.37
N GLU A 90 5.86 4.73 0.39
CA GLU A 90 7.23 5.24 0.56
C GLU A 90 7.24 6.72 0.94
N GLU A 91 6.46 7.54 0.23
CA GLU A 91 6.37 8.98 0.50
C GLU A 91 5.85 9.27 1.92
N MET A 92 4.89 8.48 2.43
CA MET A 92 4.40 8.66 3.80
C MET A 92 5.38 8.18 4.85
N ILE A 93 6.03 7.04 4.63
CA ILE A 93 7.08 6.55 5.54
C ILE A 93 8.25 7.54 5.57
N GLN A 94 8.64 8.14 4.45
CA GLN A 94 9.68 9.16 4.43
C GLN A 94 9.25 10.44 5.16
N PHE A 95 7.97 10.80 5.08
CA PHE A 95 7.43 11.99 5.75
C PHE A 95 7.34 11.81 7.27
N LYS A 96 6.88 10.65 7.75
CA LYS A 96 6.68 10.32 9.17
C LYS A 96 7.19 8.90 9.49
N PRO A 97 8.52 8.68 9.46
CA PRO A 97 9.09 7.35 9.60
C PRO A 97 8.83 6.74 10.97
N ASP A 98 8.86 7.55 12.02
CA ASP A 98 8.64 7.17 13.42
C ASP A 98 7.24 6.58 13.69
N GLU A 99 6.26 6.87 12.84
CA GLU A 99 4.88 6.38 12.97
C GLU A 99 4.61 5.08 12.18
N TYR A 100 5.55 4.63 11.34
CA TYR A 100 5.37 3.40 10.58
C TYR A 100 5.68 2.14 11.41
N PHE A 101 4.83 1.13 11.28
CA PHE A 101 4.94 -0.13 12.02
C PHE A 101 5.98 -1.08 11.37
N PHE A 102 7.27 -0.83 11.61
CA PHE A 102 8.40 -1.59 11.03
C PHE A 102 8.56 -3.05 11.48
N PHE A 103 7.69 -3.58 12.33
CA PHE A 103 7.80 -4.96 12.82
C PHE A 103 7.48 -6.01 11.74
N HIS A 104 6.80 -5.62 10.67
CA HIS A 104 6.54 -6.52 9.54
C HIS A 104 7.82 -6.81 8.75
N ARG A 105 8.05 -8.09 8.43
CA ARG A 105 9.18 -8.53 7.59
C ARG A 105 8.96 -8.20 6.11
N ARG A 106 8.90 -6.91 5.80
CA ARG A 106 8.48 -6.35 4.50
C ARG A 106 9.28 -6.88 3.30
N PHE A 107 10.57 -7.17 3.50
CA PHE A 107 11.52 -7.58 2.46
C PHE A 107 11.76 -9.09 2.42
N ALA A 108 11.07 -9.88 3.26
CA ALA A 108 11.40 -11.30 3.45
C ALA A 108 11.24 -12.16 2.19
N SER A 109 10.34 -11.81 1.27
CA SER A 109 10.13 -12.56 0.02
C SER A 109 11.38 -12.59 -0.88
N TYR A 110 12.30 -11.63 -0.74
CA TYR A 110 13.51 -11.55 -1.57
C TYR A 110 14.81 -11.48 -0.79
N ASP A 111 14.76 -11.13 0.50
CA ASP A 111 15.96 -11.01 1.34
C ASP A 111 15.66 -11.45 2.79
N GLU A 112 15.34 -12.73 2.96
CA GLU A 112 15.05 -13.33 4.28
C GLU A 112 16.23 -13.19 5.26
N LYS A 113 17.46 -13.08 4.74
CA LYS A 113 18.69 -12.96 5.54
C LYS A 113 18.69 -11.69 6.41
N LEU A 114 17.99 -10.62 6.00
CA LEU A 114 17.82 -9.39 6.78
C LEU A 114 17.18 -9.64 8.15
N TYR A 115 16.43 -10.73 8.30
CA TYR A 115 15.65 -11.04 9.49
C TYR A 115 16.25 -12.18 10.32
N LYS A 116 17.41 -12.72 9.92
CA LYS A 116 18.09 -13.77 10.70
C LYS A 116 18.57 -13.20 12.04
N GLY A 117 18.28 -13.91 13.12
CA GLY A 117 18.68 -13.53 14.48
C GLY A 117 17.75 -12.52 15.17
N ILE A 118 16.74 -11.99 14.46
CA ILE A 118 15.68 -11.17 15.04
C ILE A 118 14.54 -12.12 15.46
N LYS A 119 14.47 -12.42 16.76
CA LYS A 119 13.36 -13.17 17.37
C LYS A 119 12.13 -12.30 17.51
#